data_AF-A0AAN6JUC0-F1
#
_entry.id   AF-A0AAN6JUC0-F1
#
_cell.length_a   1.000
_cell.length_b   1.000
_cell.length_c   1.000
_cell.angle_alpha   90.00
_cell.angle_beta   90.00
_cell.angle_gamma   90.00
#
_symmetry.space_group_name_H-M   'P 1'
#
loop_
_entity.id
_entity.type
_entity.pdbx_description
1 polymer ?
#
loop_
_entity_poly.entity_id
_entity_poly.type
_entity_poly.pdbx_seq_one_letter_code
_entity_poly.pdbx_strand_id
1 'polypeptide(L)' 'MVVKVGINGFGRIGRIVFRNALEHEDIEIVSVNDPFIEPQYAVSDPPRVTPKPGKSMRRRTGD' A
#
# COMPACT_ATOMS: atom_id res chain seq x y z
N MET A 1 8.54 14.20 -23.49
CA MET A 1 7.13 13.78 -23.47
C MET A 1 6.97 12.94 -22.21
N VAL A 2 5.98 13.24 -21.36
CA VAL A 2 5.79 12.50 -20.11
C VAL A 2 5.11 11.17 -20.40
N VAL A 3 5.66 10.08 -19.89
CA VAL A 3 5.10 8.73 -20.03
C VAL A 3 4.08 8.48 -18.94
N LYS A 4 2.84 8.22 -19.34
CA LYS A 4 1.74 7.90 -18.41
C LYS A 4 1.73 6.41 -18.10
N VAL A 5 1.76 6.07 -16.82
CA VAL A 5 1.87 4.69 -16.34
C VAL A 5 0.73 4.37 -15.39
N GLY A 6 0.09 3.21 -15.61
CA GLY A 6 -0.83 2.60 -14.67
C GLY A 6 -0.16 1.44 -13.93
N ILE A 7 -0.43 1.28 -12.64
CA ILE A 7 0.08 0.16 -11.82
C ILE A 7 -1.04 -0.83 -11.54
N ASN A 8 -0.87 -2.09 -11.93
CA ASN A 8 -1.79 -3.17 -11.58
C ASN A 8 -1.15 -4.07 -10.50
N GLY A 9 -1.63 -3.94 -9.26
CA GLY A 9 -1.05 -4.55 -8.06
C GLY A 9 -0.16 -3.56 -7.28
N PHE A 10 -0.66 -3.09 -6.14
CA PHE A 10 -0.02 -2.11 -5.25
C PHE A 10 0.60 -2.72 -3.99
N GLY A 11 1.07 -3.97 -4.13
CA GLY A 11 1.82 -4.69 -3.11
C GLY A 11 3.27 -4.17 -2.94
N ARG A 12 4.20 -5.08 -2.61
CA ARG A 12 5.60 -4.74 -2.36
C ARG A 12 6.27 -4.05 -3.56
N ILE A 13 6.12 -4.60 -4.76
CA ILE A 13 6.75 -4.08 -5.98
C ILE A 13 6.04 -2.83 -6.48
N GLY A 14 4.71 -2.82 -6.54
CA GLY A 14 3.94 -1.64 -6.97
C GLY A 14 4.30 -0.39 -6.17
N ARG A 15 4.47 -0.50 -4.85
CA ARG A 15 4.92 0.62 -3.99
C ARG A 15 6.38 1.03 -4.22
N ILE A 16 7.26 0.13 -4.65
CA ILE A 16 8.64 0.49 -4.99
C ILE A 16 8.66 1.23 -6.33
N VAL A 17 7.96 0.70 -7.34
CA VAL A 17 7.82 1.34 -8.65
C VAL A 17 7.22 2.73 -8.52
N PHE A 18 6.11 2.86 -7.76
CA PHE A 18 5.48 4.15 -7.49
C PHE A 18 6.46 5.14 -6.85
N ARG A 19 7.24 4.72 -5.85
CA ARG A 19 8.22 5.58 -5.18
C ARG A 19 9.33 6.04 -6.11
N ASN A 20 9.89 5.13 -6.93
CA ASN A 20 10.92 5.51 -7.89
C ASN A 20 10.34 6.46 -8.95
N ALA A 21 9.13 6.21 -9.45
CA ALA A 21 8.47 7.07 -10.43
C ALA A 21 8.32 8.53 -9.96
N LEU A 22 8.20 8.79 -8.65
CA LEU A 22 8.16 10.16 -8.10
C LEU A 22 9.50 10.91 -8.22
N GLU A 23 10.61 10.20 -8.40
CA GLU A 23 11.95 10.78 -8.59
C GLU A 23 12.27 11.03 -10.08
N HIS A 24 11.36 10.66 -10.99
CA HIS A 24 11.54 10.72 -12.43
C HIS A 24 10.51 11.68 -13.08
N GLU A 25 10.97 12.86 -13.50
CA GLU A 25 10.12 13.91 -14.10
C GLU A 25 9.48 13.49 -15.45
N ASP A 26 10.02 12.46 -16.10
CA ASP A 26 9.52 11.92 -17.36
C ASP A 26 8.42 10.87 -17.17
N ILE A 27 8.05 10.52 -15.93
CA ILE A 27 7.03 9.52 -15.60
C ILE A 27 5.88 10.15 -14.80
N GLU A 28 4.65 9.86 -15.22
CA GLU A 28 3.43 10.23 -14.50
C GLU A 28 2.63 8.97 -14.17
N ILE A 29 2.48 8.65 -12.89
CA ILE A 29 1.58 7.57 -12.46
C ILE A 29 0.14 8.10 -12.48
N VAL A 30 -0.69 7.57 -13.37
CA VAL A 30 -2.07 8.05 -13.57
C VAL A 30 -3.13 7.19 -12.90
N SER A 31 -2.81 5.93 -12.58
CA SER A 31 -3.75 5.02 -11.94
C SER A 31 -3.06 3.89 -11.19
N VAL A 32 -3.76 3.38 -10.17
CA VAL A 32 -3.38 2.18 -9.42
C VAL A 32 -4.63 1.31 -9.29
N ASN A 33 -4.53 0.05 -9.67
CA ASN A 33 -5.59 -0.96 -9.50
C ASN A 33 -5.09 -2.07 -8.58
N ASP A 34 -5.68 -2.24 -7.41
CA ASP A 34 -5.41 -3.34 -6.50
C ASP A 34 -6.70 -3.76 -5.77
N PRO A 35 -7.15 -5.02 -5.89
CA PRO A 35 -8.41 -5.46 -5.28
C PRO A 35 -8.33 -5.68 -3.77
N PHE A 36 -7.15 -5.63 -3.16
CA PHE A 36 -6.92 -5.95 -1.74
C PHE A 36 -6.38 -4.76 -0.93
N ILE A 37 -6.18 -3.60 -1.56
CA ILE A 37 -5.69 -2.39 -0.89
C ILE A 37 -6.74 -1.29 -1.03
N GLU A 38 -7.30 -0.89 0.10
CA GLU A 38 -8.10 0.32 0.16
C GLU A 38 -7.20 1.57 0.06
N PRO A 39 -7.63 2.66 -0.61
CA PRO A 39 -6.83 3.87 -0.79
C PRO A 39 -6.24 4.44 0.50
N GLN A 40 -6.99 4.38 1.61
CA GLN A 40 -6.51 4.80 2.93
C GLN A 40 -5.25 4.01 3.39
N TYR A 41 -5.15 2.73 3.04
CA TYR A 41 -4.00 1.88 3.38
C TYR A 41 -2.82 2.08 2.42
N ALA A 42 -3.05 2.60 1.21
CA ALA A 42 -2.01 2.87 0.21
C ALA A 42 -1.11 4.07 0.58
N VAL A 43 -1.63 5.04 1.34
CA VAL A 43 -0.98 6.34 1.63
C VAL A 43 -0.28 6.36 3.00
N SER A 44 -0.13 5.20 3.66
CA SER A 44 0.54 5.07 4.96
C SER A 44 -0.06 5.97 6.06
N ASP A 45 -1.27 5.67 6.49
CA ASP A 45 -1.54 5.49 7.93
C ASP A 45 -2.85 4.70 8.07
N PRO A 46 -2.82 3.36 8.23
CA PRO A 46 -4.03 2.66 8.59
C PRO A 46 -4.49 3.24 9.95
N PRO A 47 -5.80 3.51 10.14
CA PRO A 47 -6.28 3.86 11.46
C PRO A 47 -5.78 2.79 12.41
N ARG A 48 -5.01 3.18 13.44
CA ARG A 48 -4.50 2.23 14.44
C ARG A 48 -5.69 1.37 14.84
N VAL A 49 -5.66 0.10 14.48
CA VAL A 49 -6.63 -0.86 14.97
C VAL A 49 -6.27 -1.01 16.44
N THR A 50 -6.77 -0.10 17.26
CA THR A 50 -6.68 -0.24 18.70
C THR A 50 -7.44 -1.53 19.01
N PRO A 51 -6.81 -2.51 19.68
CA PRO A 51 -7.56 -3.67 20.11
C PRO A 51 -8.72 -3.16 20.97
N LYS A 52 -9.95 -3.58 20.64
CA LYS A 52 -11.11 -3.28 21.48
C LYS A 52 -10.75 -3.64 22.93
N PRO A 53 -11.04 -2.78 23.92
CA PRO A 53 -10.78 -3.08 25.32
C PRO A 53 -11.36 -4.46 25.66
N GLY A 54 -10.50 -5.39 26.09
CA GLY A 54 -10.93 -6.73 26.54
C GLY A 54 -10.66 -7.92 25.61
N LYS A 55 -10.09 -7.74 24.40
CA LYS A 55 -9.62 -8.89 23.60
C LYS A 55 -8.13 -9.14 23.83
N SER A 56 -7.81 -10.06 24.75
CA SER A 56 -6.44 -10.50 24.99
C SER A 56 -5.88 -11.22 23.75
N MET A 57 -4.69 -10.78 23.33
CA MET A 57 -3.92 -11.39 22.25
C MET A 57 -3.44 -12.77 22.73
N ARG A 58 -4.18 -13.83 22.40
CA ARG A 58 -3.73 -15.20 22.64
C ARG A 58 -2.47 -15.43 21.82
N ARG A 59 -1.31 -15.46 22.48
CA ARG A 59 -0.08 -15.98 21.90
C ARG A 59 -0.34 -17.46 21.60
N ARG A 60 -0.30 -17.83 20.32
CA ARG A 60 -0.16 -19.25 19.94
C ARG A 60 1.27 -19.63 20.29
N THR A 61 1.48 -20.16 21.48
CA THR A 61 2.62 -21.04 21.75
C THR A 61 2.30 -22.33 21.01
N GLY A 62 3.07 -22.62 19.97
CA GLY A 62 3.00 -23.91 19.28
C GLY A 62 3.60 -25.00 20.15
N ASP A 63 2.90 -26.14 20.21
CA ASP A 63 3.52 -27.45 20.38
C ASP A 63 4.54 -27.72 19.26
#